data_AF-A0A6C0AXA3-F1
#
_entry.id   AF-A0A6C0AXA3-F1
#
_cell.length_a   1.000
_cell.length_b   1.000
_cell.length_c   1.000
_cell.angle_alpha   90.00
_cell.angle_beta   90.00
_cell.angle_gamma   90.00
#
_symmetry.space_group_name_H-M   'P 1'
#
loop_
_entity.id
_entity.type
_entity.pdbx_description
1 polymer ?
#
loop_
_entity_poly.entity_id
_entity_poly.type
_entity_poly.pdbx_seq_one_letter_code
_entity_poly.pdbx_strand_id
1 'polypeptide(L)'
;MSKNLIMSMKKFSKEENQKKTFMINRSNILKDILLDKGWIEGGASIINDFTMWDPYLSKVVNGNIMLLPRQKIRSIDIKSSFFKKLFMNNINCFYPKTFFHIENVNIKENKLYFLKNSYSTDGKHVYCINSENKDFISTIQKPKEYILQENVENIYLLNNRKTVIRVYMIYINNKLYLYTDGNMVLMNDIYDETNTNIHVNIQNHYECHNLSSLKNYNIIIKNIESQMREVAKVFNSDLYYKEDNKDIFHIFGFDYILNTNLNPYVIEVNGYPSLFKDTRENFNKLKKHLLENMYEILINKKPVDNKYFVFLTECFEK
;
A
#
# COMPACT_ATOMS: atom_id res chain seq x y z
N MET A 1 -59.65 -53.60 5.13
CA MET A 1 -58.23 -53.70 4.76
C MET A 1 -57.97 -52.80 3.55
N SER A 2 -57.35 -51.65 3.73
CA SER A 2 -56.61 -50.96 2.67
C SER A 2 -55.56 -50.09 3.34
N LYS A 3 -54.34 -50.58 3.32
CA LYS A 3 -53.14 -50.00 3.91
C LYS A 3 -52.76 -48.71 3.18
N ASN A 4 -52.45 -47.69 3.97
CA ASN A 4 -51.37 -46.70 3.83
C ASN A 4 -50.82 -46.44 2.41
N LEU A 5 -51.05 -45.22 1.92
CA LEU A 5 -50.07 -44.53 1.07
C LEU A 5 -50.03 -43.04 1.42
N ILE A 6 -49.56 -42.73 2.64
CA ILE A 6 -49.07 -41.39 2.96
C ILE A 6 -47.71 -41.27 2.27
N MET A 7 -47.68 -40.69 1.07
CA MET A 7 -46.43 -40.24 0.45
C MET A 7 -45.88 -39.11 1.30
N SER A 8 -44.89 -39.41 2.13
CA SER A 8 -44.04 -38.38 2.72
C SER A 8 -43.20 -37.76 1.60
N MET A 9 -43.67 -36.63 1.06
CA MET A 9 -42.78 -35.70 0.39
C MET A 9 -41.83 -35.11 1.43
N LYS A 10 -40.70 -35.80 1.66
CA LYS A 10 -39.51 -35.16 2.20
C LYS A 10 -39.16 -34.02 1.25
N LYS A 11 -39.50 -32.79 1.62
CA LYS A 11 -38.86 -31.59 1.08
C LYS A 11 -37.36 -31.75 1.31
N PHE A 12 -36.66 -32.22 0.29
CA PHE A 12 -35.23 -31.95 0.16
C PHE A 12 -35.12 -30.45 -0.09
N SER A 13 -34.96 -29.66 0.98
CA SER A 13 -34.31 -28.36 0.85
C SER A 13 -32.82 -28.63 0.63
N LYS A 14 -32.46 -28.98 -0.61
CA LYS A 14 -31.13 -28.62 -1.09
C LYS A 14 -31.18 -27.11 -1.23
N GLU A 15 -30.76 -26.39 -0.20
CA GLU A 15 -30.05 -25.15 -0.45
C GLU A 15 -28.89 -25.56 -1.36
N GLU A 16 -29.03 -25.36 -2.67
CA GLU A 16 -27.85 -25.24 -3.51
C GLU A 16 -27.03 -24.15 -2.85
N ASN A 17 -25.92 -24.53 -2.21
CA ASN A 17 -24.95 -23.59 -1.69
C ASN A 17 -24.53 -22.72 -2.88
N GLN A 18 -25.19 -21.58 -3.03
CA GLN A 18 -24.92 -20.66 -4.11
C GLN A 18 -23.47 -20.26 -3.96
N LYS A 19 -22.64 -20.65 -4.93
CA LYS A 19 -21.20 -20.42 -4.85
C LYS A 19 -20.97 -18.92 -4.78
N LYS A 20 -20.18 -18.48 -3.79
CA LYS A 20 -19.82 -17.08 -3.63
C LYS A 20 -19.05 -16.59 -4.86
N THR A 21 -19.34 -15.37 -5.27
CA THR A 21 -18.83 -14.75 -6.49
C THR A 21 -17.79 -13.67 -6.18
N PHE A 22 -16.79 -13.52 -7.06
CA PHE A 22 -15.83 -12.42 -6.94
C PHE A 22 -15.46 -11.78 -8.27
N MET A 23 -14.97 -10.54 -8.19
CA MET A 23 -14.30 -9.84 -9.29
C MET A 23 -13.05 -9.11 -8.81
N ILE A 24 -11.90 -9.40 -9.43
CA ILE A 24 -10.61 -8.83 -9.06
C ILE A 24 -9.81 -8.48 -10.32
N ASN A 25 -9.29 -7.26 -10.37
CA ASN A 25 -8.30 -6.84 -11.37
C ASN A 25 -6.98 -6.33 -10.76
N ARG A 26 -6.78 -6.47 -9.44
CA ARG A 26 -5.60 -5.96 -8.72
C ARG A 26 -4.71 -7.02 -8.07
N SER A 27 -5.09 -8.30 -8.10
CA SER A 27 -4.25 -9.39 -7.58
C SER A 27 -4.63 -10.74 -8.18
N ASN A 28 -3.69 -11.39 -8.84
CA ASN A 28 -3.82 -12.81 -9.18
C ASN A 28 -3.60 -13.72 -7.96
N ILE A 29 -2.83 -13.28 -6.94
CA ILE A 29 -2.64 -14.02 -5.68
C ILE A 29 -3.96 -14.17 -4.93
N LEU A 30 -4.72 -13.07 -4.76
CA LEU A 30 -6.02 -13.14 -4.09
C LEU A 30 -7.04 -13.93 -4.91
N LYS A 31 -7.01 -13.81 -6.24
CA LYS A 31 -7.82 -14.65 -7.14
C LYS A 31 -7.57 -16.13 -6.87
N ASP A 32 -6.31 -16.57 -6.81
CA ASP A 32 -5.96 -17.96 -6.51
C ASP A 32 -6.46 -18.39 -5.13
N ILE A 33 -6.28 -17.55 -4.09
CA ILE A 33 -6.80 -17.83 -2.74
C ILE A 33 -8.32 -18.04 -2.74
N LEU A 34 -9.07 -17.22 -3.48
CA LEU A 34 -10.53 -17.33 -3.55
C LEU A 34 -10.97 -18.59 -4.31
N LEU A 35 -10.32 -18.89 -5.44
CA LEU A 35 -10.57 -20.11 -6.21
C LEU A 35 -10.29 -21.37 -5.38
N ASP A 36 -9.16 -21.41 -4.66
CA ASP A 36 -8.80 -22.51 -3.77
C ASP A 36 -9.83 -22.72 -2.65
N LYS A 37 -10.52 -21.65 -2.24
CA LYS A 37 -11.61 -21.67 -1.24
C LYS A 37 -13.00 -21.90 -1.86
N GLY A 38 -13.08 -22.27 -3.14
CA GLY A 38 -14.31 -22.67 -3.83
C GLY A 38 -15.18 -21.52 -4.34
N TRP A 39 -14.66 -20.29 -4.36
CA TRP A 39 -15.35 -19.15 -4.96
C TRP A 39 -15.28 -19.24 -6.49
N ILE A 40 -16.20 -18.55 -7.16
CA ILE A 40 -16.23 -18.47 -8.62
C ILE A 40 -16.12 -17.02 -9.09
N GLU A 41 -15.53 -16.81 -10.28
CA GLU A 41 -15.55 -15.50 -10.90
C GLU A 41 -16.98 -15.12 -11.31
N GLY A 42 -17.38 -13.92 -10.91
CA GLY A 42 -18.65 -13.33 -11.31
C GLY A 42 -18.52 -12.42 -12.53
N GLY A 43 -19.47 -11.52 -12.69
CA GLY A 43 -19.55 -10.60 -13.83
C GLY A 43 -19.77 -9.16 -13.42
N ALA A 44 -19.41 -8.22 -14.31
CA ALA A 44 -19.55 -6.79 -14.04
C ALA A 44 -21.02 -6.31 -13.96
N SER A 45 -21.95 -7.13 -14.45
CA SER A 45 -23.40 -6.85 -14.45
C SER A 45 -24.15 -7.39 -13.22
N ILE A 46 -23.46 -8.10 -12.32
CA ILE A 46 -24.05 -8.65 -11.10
C ILE A 46 -23.46 -7.99 -9.86
N ILE A 47 -24.14 -8.15 -8.72
CA ILE A 47 -23.58 -7.81 -7.41
C ILE A 47 -22.73 -9.00 -6.97
N ASN A 48 -21.41 -8.80 -6.86
CA ASN A 48 -20.49 -9.85 -6.45
C ASN A 48 -20.37 -9.90 -4.92
N ASP A 49 -20.10 -11.06 -4.34
CA ASP A 49 -19.88 -11.16 -2.89
C ASP A 49 -18.59 -10.44 -2.45
N PHE A 50 -17.55 -10.48 -3.29
CA PHE A 50 -16.29 -9.79 -3.03
C PHE A 50 -15.74 -9.09 -4.28
N THR A 51 -15.21 -7.89 -4.11
CA THR A 51 -14.55 -7.14 -5.19
C THR A 51 -13.25 -6.53 -4.73
N MET A 52 -12.20 -6.67 -5.54
CA MET A 52 -10.98 -5.87 -5.46
C MET A 52 -10.71 -5.26 -6.83
N TRP A 53 -11.57 -4.29 -7.15
CA TRP A 53 -11.68 -3.71 -8.49
C TRP A 53 -11.28 -2.23 -8.48
N ASP A 54 -10.20 -1.88 -9.18
CA ASP A 54 -9.85 -0.49 -9.45
C ASP A 54 -10.53 -0.03 -10.76
N PRO A 55 -11.43 0.97 -10.71
CA PRO A 55 -12.25 1.37 -11.86
C PRO A 55 -11.51 2.26 -12.88
N TYR A 56 -10.20 2.51 -12.74
CA TYR A 56 -9.45 3.52 -13.51
C TYR A 56 -9.79 3.63 -15.02
N LEU A 57 -9.98 2.52 -15.74
CA LEU A 57 -10.38 2.48 -17.16
C LEU A 57 -11.59 1.58 -17.44
N SER A 58 -12.36 1.22 -16.40
CA SER A 58 -13.40 0.19 -16.54
C SER A 58 -14.67 0.58 -15.80
N LYS A 59 -15.76 -0.13 -16.11
CA LYS A 59 -17.03 0.04 -15.41
C LYS A 59 -16.83 -0.24 -13.92
N VAL A 60 -17.54 0.52 -13.09
CA VAL A 60 -17.62 0.26 -11.66
C VAL A 60 -18.25 -1.11 -11.46
N VAL A 61 -17.57 -1.97 -10.72
CA VAL A 61 -18.10 -3.27 -10.29
C VAL A 61 -18.66 -3.12 -8.89
N ASN A 62 -19.86 -3.64 -8.68
CA ASN A 62 -20.52 -3.61 -7.38
C ASN A 62 -20.29 -4.93 -6.62
N GLY A 63 -20.22 -4.84 -5.29
CA GLY A 63 -20.19 -6.02 -4.44
C GLY A 63 -20.47 -5.73 -2.97
N ASN A 64 -20.65 -6.81 -2.20
CA ASN A 64 -20.92 -6.75 -0.76
C ASN A 64 -19.66 -6.39 0.06
N ILE A 65 -18.49 -6.79 -0.44
CA ILE A 65 -17.17 -6.37 0.06
C ILE A 65 -16.45 -5.66 -1.09
N MET A 66 -15.99 -4.42 -0.87
CA MET A 66 -15.38 -3.64 -1.94
C MET A 66 -14.27 -2.69 -1.47
N LEU A 67 -13.49 -2.21 -2.44
CA LEU A 67 -12.44 -1.23 -2.17
C LEU A 67 -13.02 0.12 -1.74
N LEU A 68 -12.34 0.78 -0.81
CA LEU A 68 -12.56 2.17 -0.47
C LEU A 68 -12.54 3.01 -1.75
N PRO A 69 -13.53 3.89 -1.99
CA PRO A 69 -13.61 4.64 -3.23
C PRO A 69 -12.37 5.49 -3.48
N ARG A 70 -11.93 5.56 -4.75
CA ARG A 70 -10.66 6.19 -5.13
C ARG A 70 -10.57 7.64 -4.65
N GLN A 71 -11.67 8.39 -4.66
CA GLN A 71 -11.72 9.77 -4.19
C GLN A 71 -11.28 9.94 -2.72
N LYS A 72 -11.51 8.94 -1.88
CA LYS A 72 -11.14 8.96 -0.46
C LYS A 72 -9.65 8.75 -0.25
N ILE A 73 -8.98 8.02 -1.13
CA ILE A 73 -7.54 7.73 -1.01
C ILE A 73 -6.64 8.76 -1.69
N ARG A 74 -7.18 9.67 -2.52
CA ARG A 74 -6.36 10.61 -3.32
C ARG A 74 -5.43 11.47 -2.48
N SER A 75 -5.84 11.84 -1.27
CA SER A 75 -5.01 12.70 -0.41
C SER A 75 -3.76 11.99 0.10
N ILE A 76 -3.79 10.65 0.22
CA ILE A 76 -2.66 9.83 0.65
C ILE A 76 -1.85 9.25 -0.53
N ASP A 77 -2.51 8.89 -1.63
CA ASP A 77 -1.89 8.28 -2.83
C ASP A 77 -1.10 9.30 -3.68
N ILE A 78 -1.55 10.56 -3.74
CA ILE A 78 -0.88 11.61 -4.52
C ILE A 78 0.25 12.22 -3.68
N LYS A 79 1.51 12.10 -4.15
CA LYS A 79 2.71 12.50 -3.39
C LYS A 79 2.64 13.95 -2.88
N SER A 80 2.28 14.90 -3.73
CA SER A 80 2.17 16.31 -3.34
C SER A 80 1.08 16.54 -2.29
N SER A 81 -0.10 15.95 -2.46
CA SER A 81 -1.19 16.02 -1.48
C SER A 81 -0.76 15.43 -0.13
N PHE A 82 -0.11 14.27 -0.15
CA PHE A 82 0.34 13.55 1.04
C PHE A 82 1.32 14.40 1.86
N PHE A 83 2.44 14.81 1.26
CA PHE A 83 3.46 15.58 1.97
C PHE A 83 2.97 16.98 2.36
N LYS A 84 2.14 17.63 1.53
CA LYS A 84 1.59 18.95 1.86
C LYS A 84 0.69 18.86 3.09
N LYS A 85 -0.11 17.80 3.19
CA LYS A 85 -1.00 17.61 4.33
C LYS A 85 -0.23 17.28 5.61
N LEU A 86 0.81 16.45 5.54
CA LEU A 86 1.72 16.23 6.69
C LEU A 86 2.36 17.54 7.17
N PHE A 87 2.87 18.34 6.23
CA PHE A 87 3.46 19.65 6.53
C PHE A 87 2.47 20.60 7.22
N MET A 88 1.24 20.72 6.68
CA MET A 88 0.21 21.60 7.25
C MET A 88 -0.28 21.17 8.65
N ASN A 89 -0.10 19.90 9.02
CA ASN A 89 -0.49 19.38 10.32
C ASN A 89 0.69 19.29 11.32
N ASN A 90 1.86 19.86 10.99
CA ASN A 90 3.05 19.87 11.85
C ASN A 90 3.42 18.50 12.40
N ILE A 91 3.36 17.46 11.56
CA ILE A 91 3.55 16.09 12.04
C ILE A 91 5.00 15.80 12.37
N ASN A 92 5.22 15.23 13.56
CA ASN A 92 6.52 14.80 14.06
C ASN A 92 7.04 13.50 13.40
N CYS A 93 6.51 13.11 12.23
CA CYS A 93 6.94 11.93 11.48
C CYS A 93 8.15 12.28 10.60
N PHE A 94 9.09 11.35 10.48
CA PHE A 94 10.19 11.51 9.53
C PHE A 94 9.68 11.35 8.09
N TYR A 95 9.77 12.42 7.32
CA TYR A 95 9.77 12.44 5.86
C TYR A 95 10.85 13.42 5.39
N PRO A 96 11.47 13.20 4.22
CA PRO A 96 12.52 14.09 3.78
C PRO A 96 11.93 15.46 3.42
N LYS A 97 12.71 16.53 3.62
CA LYS A 97 12.26 17.89 3.34
C LYS A 97 11.76 17.98 1.91
N THR A 98 10.52 18.43 1.75
CA THR A 98 9.79 18.39 0.49
C THR A 98 9.37 19.80 0.08
N PHE A 99 9.67 20.18 -1.15
CA PHE A 99 9.33 21.45 -1.77
C PHE A 99 8.22 21.23 -2.80
N PHE A 100 7.18 22.07 -2.75
CA PHE A 100 6.00 22.02 -3.64
C PHE A 100 6.07 23.05 -4.77
N HIS A 101 7.01 23.99 -4.70
CA HIS A 101 7.29 25.01 -5.70
C HIS A 101 8.74 24.83 -6.16
N ILE A 102 8.96 23.91 -7.10
CA ILE A 102 10.29 23.43 -7.46
C ILE A 102 11.14 24.51 -8.13
N GLU A 103 10.50 25.44 -8.84
CA GLU A 103 11.14 26.55 -9.56
C GLU A 103 11.89 27.53 -8.64
N ASN A 104 11.53 27.60 -7.36
CA ASN A 104 12.07 28.58 -6.41
C ASN A 104 13.14 27.99 -5.48
N VAL A 105 13.51 26.72 -5.67
CA VAL A 105 14.42 26.03 -4.74
C VAL A 105 15.86 26.29 -5.14
N ASN A 106 16.63 26.87 -4.21
CA ASN A 106 18.08 26.91 -4.34
C ASN A 106 18.69 25.54 -4.02
N ILE A 107 19.17 24.84 -5.05
CA ILE A 107 19.85 23.55 -4.93
C ILE A 107 21.23 23.78 -4.30
N LYS A 108 21.43 23.23 -3.09
CA LYS A 108 22.67 23.38 -2.34
C LYS A 108 23.78 22.51 -2.93
N GLU A 109 25.02 23.01 -2.86
CA GLU A 109 26.21 22.21 -3.16
C GLU A 109 26.27 20.97 -2.26
N ASN A 110 26.77 19.86 -2.80
CA ASN A 110 26.92 18.56 -2.12
C ASN A 110 25.63 17.96 -1.56
N LYS A 111 24.46 18.45 -1.98
CA LYS A 111 23.17 17.84 -1.64
C LYS A 111 22.54 17.15 -2.83
N LEU A 112 21.89 16.03 -2.53
CA LEU A 112 21.12 15.26 -3.47
C LEU A 112 19.62 15.48 -3.24
N TYR A 113 18.88 15.62 -4.33
CA TYR A 113 17.44 15.82 -4.35
C TYR A 113 16.78 14.83 -5.30
N PHE A 114 15.50 14.56 -5.07
CA PHE A 114 14.66 13.72 -5.91
C PHE A 114 13.50 14.55 -6.43
N LEU A 115 13.52 14.82 -7.73
CA LEU A 115 12.42 15.43 -8.45
C LEU A 115 11.45 14.31 -8.87
N LYS A 116 10.22 14.34 -8.34
CA LYS A 116 9.24 13.25 -8.51
C LYS A 116 7.93 13.80 -9.04
N ASN A 117 7.40 13.22 -10.12
CA ASN A 117 6.04 13.54 -10.55
C ASN A 117 5.03 12.97 -9.53
N SER A 118 4.05 13.80 -9.15
CA SER A 118 3.10 13.53 -8.06
C SER A 118 2.13 12.38 -8.35
N TYR A 119 1.94 12.04 -9.62
CA TYR A 119 0.96 11.06 -10.10
C TYR A 119 1.62 9.78 -10.62
N SER A 120 2.94 9.81 -10.83
CA SER A 120 3.70 8.68 -11.37
C SER A 120 3.97 7.58 -10.34
N THR A 121 4.12 6.34 -10.84
CA THR A 121 4.47 5.14 -10.09
C THR A 121 5.69 4.43 -10.71
N ASP A 122 6.24 3.43 -10.01
CA ASP A 122 7.34 2.56 -10.48
C ASP A 122 8.63 3.30 -10.87
N GLY A 123 8.92 4.41 -10.18
CA GLY A 123 10.11 5.23 -10.44
C GLY A 123 10.09 5.98 -11.77
N LYS A 124 8.99 5.92 -12.54
CA LYS A 124 8.83 6.73 -13.75
C LYS A 124 8.78 8.21 -13.36
N HIS A 125 9.43 9.06 -14.15
CA HIS A 125 9.50 10.51 -13.87
C HIS A 125 10.06 10.84 -12.47
N VAL A 126 10.99 10.01 -11.99
CA VAL A 126 11.85 10.31 -10.84
C VAL A 126 13.23 10.63 -11.37
N TYR A 127 13.73 11.81 -11.02
CA TYR A 127 15.04 12.30 -11.44
C TYR A 127 15.87 12.66 -10.21
N CYS A 128 17.14 12.31 -10.27
CA CYS A 128 18.09 12.63 -9.22
C CYS A 128 18.78 13.97 -9.56
N ILE A 129 18.63 14.95 -8.69
CA ILE A 129 19.06 16.33 -8.92
C ILE A 129 20.14 16.70 -7.91
N ASN A 130 21.22 17.30 -8.39
CA ASN A 130 22.31 17.88 -7.60
C ASN A 130 22.66 19.27 -8.16
N SER A 131 23.71 19.90 -7.62
CA SER A 131 24.15 21.23 -8.08
C SER A 131 24.62 21.25 -9.54
N GLU A 132 25.07 20.12 -10.09
CA GLU A 132 25.63 20.00 -11.45
C GLU A 132 24.54 19.91 -12.52
N ASN A 133 23.38 19.33 -12.19
CA ASN A 133 22.30 19.10 -13.16
C ASN A 133 21.00 19.86 -12.83
N LYS A 134 21.05 20.83 -11.89
CA LYS A 134 19.89 21.61 -11.41
C LYS A 134 19.09 22.29 -12.53
N ASP A 135 19.73 22.64 -13.64
CA ASP A 135 19.09 23.31 -14.77
C ASP A 135 18.01 22.44 -15.42
N PHE A 136 18.06 21.11 -15.22
CA PHE A 136 17.00 20.18 -15.65
C PHE A 136 15.62 20.57 -15.09
N ILE A 137 15.54 21.14 -13.89
CA ILE A 137 14.26 21.59 -13.28
C ILE A 137 13.55 22.58 -14.20
N SER A 138 14.29 23.47 -14.88
CA SER A 138 13.73 24.49 -15.77
C SER A 138 13.10 23.92 -17.04
N THR A 139 13.44 22.68 -17.40
CA THR A 139 12.92 22.00 -18.60
C THR A 139 11.55 21.34 -18.37
N ILE A 140 11.10 21.25 -17.11
CA ILE A 140 9.84 20.60 -16.75
C ILE A 140 8.66 21.47 -17.18
N GLN A 141 7.85 20.97 -18.12
CA GLN A 141 6.69 21.70 -18.66
C GLN A 141 5.57 21.94 -17.64
N LYS A 142 5.43 21.04 -16.65
CA LYS A 142 4.36 21.08 -15.64
C LYS A 142 4.93 21.04 -14.22
N PRO A 143 5.65 22.07 -13.78
CA PRO A 143 6.38 22.04 -12.51
C PRO A 143 5.47 21.84 -11.29
N LYS A 144 4.23 22.33 -11.36
CA LYS A 144 3.19 22.14 -10.32
C LYS A 144 2.77 20.67 -10.11
N GLU A 145 3.04 19.78 -11.06
CA GLU A 145 2.78 18.34 -10.92
C GLU A 145 3.93 17.61 -10.24
N TYR A 146 5.04 18.28 -9.92
CA TYR A 146 6.22 17.68 -9.32
C TYR A 146 6.43 18.15 -7.88
N ILE A 147 7.09 17.31 -7.10
CA ILE A 147 7.72 17.69 -5.84
C ILE A 147 9.23 17.53 -5.98
N LEU A 148 9.98 18.34 -5.23
CA LEU A 148 11.41 18.15 -5.05
C LEU A 148 11.64 17.74 -3.58
N GLN A 149 12.34 16.64 -3.35
CA GLN A 149 12.52 16.09 -2.01
C GLN A 149 14.01 15.89 -1.73
N GLU A 150 14.52 16.35 -0.59
CA GLU A 150 15.92 16.10 -0.17
C GLU A 150 16.17 14.59 -0.01
N ASN A 151 17.41 14.15 -0.25
CA ASN A 151 17.83 12.80 0.12
C ASN A 151 17.70 12.57 1.63
N VAL A 152 17.45 11.33 2.02
CA VAL A 152 17.55 10.95 3.44
C VAL A 152 19.03 10.84 3.77
N GLU A 153 19.50 11.66 4.70
CA GLU A 153 20.89 11.64 5.14
C GLU A 153 21.15 10.43 6.07
N ASN A 154 22.37 9.90 6.06
CA ASN A 154 22.80 8.79 6.90
C ASN A 154 21.85 7.57 6.80
N ILE A 155 21.62 7.06 5.59
CA ILE A 155 20.71 5.92 5.42
C ILE A 155 21.27 4.65 6.05
N TYR A 156 20.38 3.79 6.52
CA TYR A 156 20.71 2.42 6.90
C TYR A 156 21.09 1.62 5.66
N LEU A 157 22.29 1.05 5.70
CA LEU A 157 22.80 0.16 4.67
C LEU A 157 22.87 -1.26 5.19
N LEU A 158 22.49 -2.22 4.35
CA LEU A 158 22.73 -3.63 4.59
C LEU A 158 23.82 -4.10 3.63
N ASN A 159 24.94 -4.59 4.17
CA ASN A 159 26.14 -4.94 3.39
C ASN A 159 26.61 -3.79 2.49
N ASN A 160 26.60 -2.55 3.02
CA ASN A 160 26.93 -1.32 2.28
C ASN A 160 26.01 -1.02 1.07
N ARG A 161 24.85 -1.66 0.96
CA ARG A 161 23.88 -1.44 -0.12
C ARG A 161 22.61 -0.78 0.41
N LYS A 162 21.98 0.04 -0.44
CA LYS A 162 20.75 0.77 -0.11
C LYS A 162 19.58 -0.19 0.10
N THR A 163 18.75 0.12 1.09
CA THR A 163 17.50 -0.61 1.35
C THR A 163 16.27 0.27 1.09
N VAL A 164 15.18 -0.35 0.63
CA VAL A 164 13.84 0.26 0.57
C VAL A 164 12.85 -0.73 1.16
N ILE A 165 12.03 -0.28 2.10
CA ILE A 165 11.08 -1.13 2.82
C ILE A 165 9.66 -0.77 2.40
N ARG A 166 8.86 -1.80 2.08
CA ARG A 166 7.42 -1.73 1.80
C ARG A 166 6.67 -2.32 2.99
N VAL A 167 5.88 -1.51 3.69
CA VAL A 167 4.98 -1.97 4.76
C VAL A 167 3.54 -1.62 4.39
N TYR A 168 2.56 -2.35 4.93
CA TYR A 168 1.16 -2.18 4.53
C TYR A 168 0.32 -1.57 5.64
N MET A 169 -0.47 -0.54 5.29
CA MET A 169 -1.57 -0.07 6.12
C MET A 169 -2.87 -0.60 5.52
N ILE A 170 -3.73 -1.18 6.36
CA ILE A 170 -4.98 -1.81 5.96
C ILE A 170 -6.13 -1.01 6.52
N TYR A 171 -7.03 -0.59 5.64
CA TYR A 171 -8.30 0.00 6.01
C TYR A 171 -9.36 -1.10 5.99
N ILE A 172 -10.19 -1.19 7.03
CA ILE A 172 -11.37 -2.05 7.11
C ILE A 172 -12.46 -1.31 7.88
N ASN A 173 -13.58 -0.99 7.23
CA ASN A 173 -14.78 -0.40 7.84
C ASN A 173 -14.44 0.76 8.80
N ASN A 174 -13.79 1.81 8.27
CA ASN A 174 -13.35 2.98 9.04
C ASN A 174 -12.33 2.69 10.15
N LYS A 175 -11.62 1.57 10.12
CA LYS A 175 -10.50 1.27 11.03
C LYS A 175 -9.21 1.07 10.25
N LEU A 176 -8.13 1.64 10.75
CA LEU A 176 -6.80 1.54 10.16
C LEU A 176 -5.93 0.60 11.00
N TYR A 177 -5.21 -0.28 10.31
CA TYR A 177 -4.32 -1.27 10.90
C TYR A 177 -2.97 -1.23 10.19
N LEU A 178 -1.89 -1.44 10.94
CA LEU A 178 -0.59 -1.77 10.40
C LEU A 178 -0.51 -3.29 10.22
N TYR A 179 -0.09 -3.76 9.04
CA TYR A 179 0.40 -5.12 8.89
C TYR A 179 1.87 -5.20 9.30
N THR A 180 2.21 -6.04 10.29
CA THR A 180 3.50 -5.96 11.00
C THR A 180 4.69 -6.56 10.26
N ASP A 181 4.51 -7.08 9.04
CA ASP A 181 5.59 -7.52 8.17
C ASP A 181 5.62 -6.70 6.87
N GLY A 182 6.71 -6.79 6.13
CA GLY A 182 6.92 -6.00 4.91
C GLY A 182 7.99 -6.58 4.01
N ASN A 183 8.06 -6.08 2.78
CA ASN A 183 9.12 -6.44 1.86
C ASN A 183 10.28 -5.46 2.01
N MET A 184 11.50 -5.95 2.21
CA MET A 184 12.71 -5.15 2.09
C MET A 184 13.40 -5.49 0.77
N VAL A 185 13.59 -4.46 -0.05
CA VAL A 185 14.40 -4.46 -1.25
C VAL A 185 15.82 -4.04 -0.88
N LEU A 186 16.79 -4.86 -1.23
CA LEU A 186 18.21 -4.56 -1.12
C LEU A 186 18.77 -4.34 -2.52
N MET A 187 19.16 -3.10 -2.80
CA MET A 187 19.75 -2.73 -4.10
C MET A 187 21.05 -3.51 -4.32
N ASN A 188 21.42 -3.74 -5.58
CA ASN A 188 22.61 -4.53 -5.91
C ASN A 188 23.92 -3.77 -5.71
N ASP A 189 23.94 -2.50 -6.09
CA ASP A 189 25.15 -1.69 -6.07
C ASP A 189 25.48 -1.23 -4.66
N ILE A 190 26.78 -1.11 -4.38
CA ILE A 190 27.27 -0.44 -3.19
C ILE A 190 26.75 1.00 -3.20
N TYR A 191 26.24 1.43 -2.06
CA TYR A 191 25.71 2.77 -1.91
C TYR A 191 26.82 3.80 -1.96
N ASP A 192 26.64 4.76 -2.86
CA ASP A 192 27.42 5.96 -3.06
C ASP A 192 26.44 7.13 -3.20
N GLU A 193 26.43 8.01 -2.20
CA GLU A 193 25.51 9.15 -2.13
C GLU A 193 25.72 10.16 -3.27
N THR A 194 26.87 10.12 -3.95
CA THR A 194 27.19 11.03 -5.06
C THR A 194 26.71 10.48 -6.41
N ASN A 195 26.48 9.17 -6.50
CA ASN A 195 26.17 8.51 -7.76
C ASN A 195 24.67 8.53 -8.06
N THR A 196 24.23 9.46 -8.90
CA THR A 196 22.80 9.62 -9.26
C THR A 196 22.14 8.35 -9.84
N ASN A 197 22.89 7.44 -10.48
CA ASN A 197 22.34 6.25 -11.13
C ASN A 197 21.84 5.19 -10.13
N ILE A 198 22.53 5.01 -9.00
CA ILE A 198 22.19 3.95 -8.04
C ILE A 198 20.91 4.26 -7.25
N HIS A 199 20.48 5.52 -7.23
CA HIS A 199 19.34 5.92 -6.42
C HIS A 199 17.98 5.67 -7.10
N VAL A 200 17.97 5.62 -8.44
CA VAL A 200 16.75 5.54 -9.27
C VAL A 200 16.63 4.20 -10.01
N ASN A 201 17.75 3.49 -10.23
CA ASN A 201 17.76 2.25 -10.98
C ASN A 201 17.34 1.03 -10.13
N ILE A 202 16.03 0.86 -9.92
CA ILE A 202 15.46 -0.31 -9.23
C ILE A 202 15.33 -1.51 -10.19
N GLN A 203 15.62 -1.35 -11.49
CA GLN A 203 15.20 -2.32 -12.51
C GLN A 203 16.17 -3.50 -12.72
N ASN A 204 17.38 -3.44 -12.17
CA ASN A 204 18.41 -4.45 -12.46
C ASN A 204 18.84 -5.22 -11.21
N HIS A 205 18.06 -6.26 -10.88
CA HIS A 205 18.35 -7.27 -9.86
C HIS A 205 18.48 -6.70 -8.43
N TYR A 206 17.69 -7.22 -7.50
CA TYR A 206 17.78 -6.82 -6.10
C TYR A 206 17.36 -7.99 -5.22
N GLU A 207 18.06 -8.12 -4.09
CA GLU A 207 17.73 -9.13 -3.08
C GLU A 207 16.48 -8.70 -2.31
N CYS A 208 15.70 -9.69 -1.91
CA CYS A 208 14.38 -9.49 -1.33
C CYS A 208 14.25 -10.28 -0.04
N HIS A 209 13.96 -9.58 1.04
CA HIS A 209 13.84 -10.15 2.38
C HIS A 209 12.50 -9.73 3.00
N ASN A 210 11.97 -10.57 3.88
CA ASN A 210 10.90 -10.14 4.77
C ASN A 210 11.48 -9.21 5.83
N LEU A 211 10.74 -8.18 6.21
CA LEU A 211 11.14 -7.25 7.26
C LEU A 211 11.37 -7.99 8.59
N SER A 212 10.53 -8.99 8.86
CA SER A 212 10.64 -9.91 10.01
C SER A 212 11.93 -10.71 10.08
N SER A 213 12.71 -10.81 8.98
CA SER A 213 13.99 -11.50 8.98
C SER A 213 15.17 -10.65 9.46
N LEU A 214 14.99 -9.35 9.67
CA LEU A 214 16.05 -8.45 10.11
C LEU A 214 16.37 -8.62 11.59
N LYS A 215 17.66 -8.59 11.94
CA LYS A 215 18.13 -8.64 13.33
C LYS A 215 17.48 -7.57 14.23
N ASN A 216 17.27 -6.37 13.68
CA ASN A 216 16.68 -5.24 14.41
C ASN A 216 15.18 -5.06 14.15
N TYR A 217 14.49 -6.10 13.67
CA TYR A 217 13.07 -6.06 13.29
C TYR A 217 12.18 -5.39 14.34
N ASN A 218 12.29 -5.79 15.61
CA ASN A 218 11.44 -5.26 16.68
C ASN A 218 11.56 -3.74 16.87
N ILE A 219 12.77 -3.19 16.68
CA ILE A 219 12.99 -1.74 16.76
C ILE A 219 12.39 -1.06 15.53
N ILE A 220 12.66 -1.61 14.34
CA ILE A 220 12.20 -1.07 13.06
C ILE A 220 10.67 -1.03 13.02
N ILE A 221 9.99 -2.14 13.34
CA ILE A 221 8.53 -2.20 13.25
C ILE A 221 7.86 -1.30 14.27
N LYS A 222 8.43 -1.15 15.48
CA LYS A 222 7.93 -0.21 16.49
C LYS A 222 8.07 1.24 16.03
N ASN A 223 9.18 1.60 15.40
CA ASN A 223 9.38 2.94 14.85
C ASN A 223 8.42 3.21 13.67
N ILE A 224 8.19 2.21 12.81
CA ILE A 224 7.20 2.29 11.71
C ILE A 224 5.80 2.43 12.27
N GLU A 225 5.42 1.65 13.29
CA GLU A 225 4.12 1.75 13.94
C GLU A 225 3.89 3.15 14.52
N SER A 226 4.85 3.67 15.30
CA SER A 226 4.76 5.02 15.86
C SER A 226 4.57 6.07 14.77
N GLN A 227 5.32 5.97 13.67
CA GLN A 227 5.22 6.91 12.57
C GLN A 227 3.88 6.79 11.82
N MET A 228 3.45 5.57 11.54
CA MET A 228 2.21 5.29 10.83
C MET A 228 0.97 5.68 11.65
N ARG A 229 1.02 5.61 12.98
CA ARG A 229 -0.03 6.16 13.86
C ARG A 229 -0.19 7.67 13.67
N GLU A 230 0.91 8.42 13.61
CA GLU A 230 0.87 9.87 13.39
C GLU A 230 0.34 10.21 12.00
N VAL A 231 0.76 9.48 10.97
CA VAL A 231 0.19 9.63 9.62
C VAL A 231 -1.30 9.30 9.62
N ALA A 232 -1.70 8.17 10.22
CA ALA A 232 -3.09 7.73 10.25
C ALA A 232 -4.02 8.77 10.90
N LYS A 233 -3.58 9.44 11.98
CA LYS A 233 -4.33 10.54 12.62
C LYS A 233 -4.61 11.72 11.68
N VAL A 234 -3.71 12.02 10.74
CA VAL A 234 -3.89 13.11 9.77
C VAL A 234 -4.91 12.76 8.69
N PHE A 235 -4.93 11.50 8.26
CA PHE A 235 -5.71 11.05 7.12
C PHE A 235 -7.01 10.35 7.51
N ASN A 236 -7.23 10.03 8.79
CA ASN A 236 -8.42 9.32 9.29
C ASN A 236 -9.74 9.90 8.76
N SER A 237 -9.84 11.23 8.74
CA SER A 237 -11.04 11.93 8.30
C SER A 237 -11.21 12.01 6.78
N ASP A 238 -10.12 11.99 6.01
CA ASP A 238 -10.19 11.87 4.56
C ASP A 238 -10.61 10.46 4.12
N LEU A 239 -10.16 9.46 4.90
CA LEU A 239 -10.42 8.05 4.67
C LEU A 239 -11.79 7.61 5.22
N TYR A 240 -12.48 8.47 5.98
CA TYR A 240 -13.82 8.17 6.46
C TYR A 240 -14.80 8.01 5.30
N TYR A 241 -15.56 6.92 5.34
CA TYR A 241 -16.59 6.61 4.37
C TYR A 241 -17.77 5.95 5.06
N LYS A 242 -18.93 6.60 4.95
CA LYS A 242 -20.19 6.07 5.45
C LYS A 242 -20.77 5.10 4.42
N GLU A 243 -20.85 3.84 4.81
CA GLU A 243 -21.49 2.77 4.06
C GLU A 243 -22.12 1.82 5.06
N ASP A 244 -23.44 1.67 4.99
CA ASP A 244 -24.23 0.99 6.01
C ASP A 244 -24.42 -0.50 5.70
N ASN A 245 -24.31 -0.88 4.42
CA ASN A 245 -24.74 -2.21 3.95
C ASN A 245 -23.61 -3.05 3.34
N LYS A 246 -22.38 -2.53 3.29
CA LYS A 246 -21.24 -3.20 2.66
C LYS A 246 -20.00 -3.07 3.53
N ASP A 247 -19.12 -4.05 3.38
CA ASP A 247 -17.79 -3.95 3.95
C ASP A 247 -16.85 -3.24 2.98
N ILE A 248 -16.14 -2.26 3.50
CA ILE A 248 -15.20 -1.45 2.74
C ILE A 248 -13.80 -1.70 3.27
N PHE A 249 -12.88 -2.00 2.35
CA PHE A 249 -11.49 -2.23 2.70
C PHE A 249 -10.53 -1.51 1.76
N HIS A 250 -9.28 -1.34 2.18
CA HIS A 250 -8.22 -0.86 1.29
C HIS A 250 -6.84 -1.30 1.78
N ILE A 251 -5.88 -1.40 0.87
CA ILE A 251 -4.50 -1.77 1.18
C ILE A 251 -3.60 -0.66 0.65
N PHE A 252 -2.92 0.05 1.54
CA PHE A 252 -1.91 1.04 1.21
C PHE A 252 -0.53 0.43 1.36
N GLY A 253 0.35 0.61 0.37
CA GLY A 253 1.77 0.25 0.47
C GLY A 253 2.61 1.48 0.78
N PHE A 254 3.16 1.55 2.00
CA PHE A 254 4.07 2.60 2.42
C PHE A 254 5.50 2.24 2.09
N ASP A 255 6.20 3.18 1.48
CA ASP A 255 7.61 3.06 1.13
C ASP A 255 8.46 3.83 2.13
N TYR A 256 9.42 3.13 2.72
CA TYR A 256 10.30 3.65 3.75
C TYR A 256 11.77 3.49 3.37
N ILE A 257 12.56 4.50 3.71
CA ILE A 257 14.02 4.41 3.89
C ILE A 257 14.30 4.57 5.38
N LEU A 258 15.18 3.74 5.92
CA LEU A 258 15.63 3.90 7.30
C LEU A 258 16.90 4.76 7.32
N ASN A 259 17.08 5.56 8.36
CA ASN A 259 18.40 6.12 8.69
C ASN A 259 19.20 5.16 9.58
N THR A 260 20.45 5.49 9.90
CA THR A 260 21.35 4.72 10.78
C THR A 260 20.78 4.48 12.18
N ASN A 261 19.88 5.35 12.66
CA ASN A 261 19.17 5.19 13.93
C ASN A 261 17.89 4.32 13.80
N LEU A 262 17.67 3.70 12.64
CA LEU A 262 16.49 2.90 12.31
C LEU A 262 15.18 3.70 12.34
N ASN A 263 15.25 5.01 12.16
CA ASN A 263 14.07 5.87 12.02
C ASN A 263 13.53 5.78 10.58
N PRO A 264 12.23 5.52 10.38
CA PRO A 264 11.64 5.37 9.06
C PRO A 264 11.24 6.70 8.44
N TYR A 265 11.84 7.04 7.31
CA TYR A 265 11.46 8.14 6.44
C TYR A 265 10.47 7.64 5.40
N VAL A 266 9.22 8.09 5.47
CA VAL A 266 8.23 7.78 4.41
C VAL A 266 8.60 8.57 3.15
N ILE A 267 8.73 7.87 2.02
CA ILE A 267 9.10 8.48 0.73
C ILE A 267 7.96 8.49 -0.30
N GLU A 268 6.99 7.59 -0.16
CA GLU A 268 5.71 7.62 -0.87
C GLU A 268 4.71 6.65 -0.21
N VAL A 269 3.44 6.79 -0.57
CA VAL A 269 2.38 5.84 -0.27
C VAL A 269 1.69 5.46 -1.57
N ASN A 270 1.63 4.16 -1.84
CA ASN A 270 0.96 3.58 -2.98
C ASN A 270 -0.46 3.15 -2.56
N GLY A 271 -1.50 3.80 -3.08
CA GLY A 271 -2.89 3.44 -2.82
C GLY A 271 -3.31 2.11 -3.45
N TYR A 272 -2.62 1.68 -4.51
CA TYR A 272 -2.86 0.38 -5.14
C TYR A 272 -1.54 -0.39 -5.29
N PRO A 273 -0.92 -0.84 -4.19
CA PRO A 273 0.36 -1.54 -4.25
C PRO A 273 0.23 -2.82 -5.10
N SER A 274 1.32 -3.22 -5.76
CA SER A 274 1.30 -4.43 -6.59
C SER A 274 1.12 -5.69 -5.75
N LEU A 275 -0.04 -6.32 -5.91
CA LEU A 275 -0.41 -7.60 -5.30
C LEU A 275 -0.43 -8.74 -6.33
N PHE A 276 0.20 -8.53 -7.48
CA PHE A 276 0.42 -9.58 -8.47
C PHE A 276 1.60 -10.46 -8.09
N LYS A 277 1.54 -11.71 -8.58
CA LYS A 277 2.66 -12.64 -8.57
C LYS A 277 3.87 -11.98 -9.19
N ASP A 278 4.95 -12.11 -8.47
CA ASP A 278 6.27 -11.67 -8.83
C ASP A 278 7.10 -12.90 -9.24
N THR A 279 8.19 -12.71 -9.97
CA THR A 279 9.16 -13.79 -10.23
C THR A 279 9.85 -14.24 -8.94
N ARG A 280 9.81 -13.41 -7.89
CA ARG A 280 10.45 -13.68 -6.60
C ARG A 280 9.47 -14.27 -5.59
N GLU A 281 9.75 -15.52 -5.21
CA GLU A 281 8.86 -16.30 -4.36
C GLU A 281 8.67 -15.72 -2.94
N ASN A 282 9.70 -15.07 -2.37
CA ASN A 282 9.56 -14.45 -1.05
C ASN A 282 8.50 -13.34 -1.03
N PHE A 283 8.44 -12.51 -2.08
CA PHE A 283 7.39 -11.49 -2.22
C PHE A 283 6.01 -12.11 -2.35
N ASN A 284 5.90 -13.21 -3.10
CA ASN A 284 4.64 -13.93 -3.26
C ASN A 284 4.15 -14.49 -1.93
N LYS A 285 5.04 -15.10 -1.13
CA LYS A 285 4.71 -15.63 0.20
C LYS A 285 4.22 -14.54 1.14
N LEU A 286 4.89 -13.39 1.19
CA LEU A 286 4.47 -12.29 2.05
C LEU A 286 3.11 -11.71 1.62
N LYS A 287 2.92 -11.47 0.31
CA LYS A 287 1.63 -11.00 -0.23
C LYS A 287 0.51 -12.00 0.03
N LYS A 288 0.77 -13.30 -0.18
CA LYS A 288 -0.18 -14.38 0.10
C LYS A 288 -0.58 -14.39 1.56
N HIS A 289 0.39 -14.34 2.49
CA HIS A 289 0.10 -14.33 3.92
C HIS A 289 -0.70 -13.09 4.35
N LEU A 290 -0.37 -11.90 3.84
CA LEU A 290 -1.18 -10.69 4.06
C LEU A 290 -2.63 -10.91 3.61
N LEU A 291 -2.83 -11.41 2.38
CA LEU A 291 -4.13 -11.60 1.77
C LEU A 291 -4.96 -12.71 2.45
N GLU A 292 -4.32 -13.77 2.92
CA GLU A 292 -4.97 -14.82 3.71
C GLU A 292 -5.47 -14.29 5.05
N ASN A 293 -4.66 -13.50 5.77
CA ASN A 293 -5.11 -12.88 7.01
C ASN A 293 -6.26 -11.89 6.77
N MET A 294 -6.19 -11.10 5.68
CA MET A 294 -7.29 -10.24 5.28
C MET A 294 -8.56 -11.01 4.94
N TYR A 295 -8.44 -12.16 4.27
CA TYR A 295 -9.58 -13.05 3.99
C TYR A 295 -10.25 -13.47 5.30
N GLU A 296 -9.47 -13.92 6.28
CA GLU A 296 -9.99 -14.35 7.57
C GLU A 296 -10.74 -13.24 8.32
N ILE A 297 -10.26 -11.99 8.23
CA ILE A 297 -10.88 -10.83 8.87
C ILE A 297 -12.13 -10.38 8.09
N LEU A 298 -12.00 -10.12 6.78
CA LEU A 298 -13.05 -9.48 5.97
C LEU A 298 -14.19 -10.44 5.62
N ILE A 299 -13.86 -11.67 5.26
CA ILE A 299 -14.80 -12.65 4.70
C ILE A 299 -15.30 -13.60 5.79
N ASN A 300 -14.39 -14.14 6.61
CA ASN A 300 -14.79 -15.03 7.70
C ASN A 300 -15.18 -14.27 8.98
N LYS A 301 -15.11 -12.94 8.98
CA LYS A 301 -15.48 -12.08 10.12
C LYS A 301 -14.77 -12.46 11.42
N LYS A 302 -13.56 -13.00 11.33
CA LYS A 302 -12.74 -13.25 12.53
C LYS A 302 -12.32 -11.94 13.16
N PRO A 303 -12.24 -11.86 14.50
CA PRO A 303 -11.72 -10.68 15.17
C PRO A 303 -10.29 -10.40 14.69
N VAL A 304 -9.90 -9.13 14.67
CA VAL A 304 -8.52 -8.70 14.42
C VAL A 304 -7.71 -8.90 15.70
N ASP A 305 -7.58 -10.16 16.12
CA ASP A 305 -6.77 -10.58 17.26
C ASP A 305 -5.66 -11.49 16.74
N ASN A 306 -4.70 -10.87 16.05
CA ASN A 306 -3.50 -11.57 15.61
C ASN A 306 -2.29 -10.64 15.67
N LYS A 307 -1.11 -11.23 15.83
CA LYS A 307 0.18 -10.51 15.89
C LYS A 307 0.57 -9.76 14.62
N TYR A 308 -0.18 -9.96 13.53
CA TYR A 308 0.12 -9.39 12.22
C TYR A 308 -0.60 -8.08 11.96
N PHE A 309 -1.69 -7.78 12.67
CA PHE A 309 -2.48 -6.57 12.47
C PHE A 309 -2.54 -5.74 13.75
N VAL A 310 -1.87 -4.59 13.74
CA VAL A 310 -1.86 -3.65 14.87
C VAL A 310 -2.83 -2.52 14.58
N PHE A 311 -3.85 -2.34 15.43
CA PHE A 311 -4.79 -1.23 15.31
C PHE A 311 -4.10 0.12 15.47
N LEU A 312 -4.32 1.04 14.53
CA LEU A 312 -3.71 2.37 14.48
C LEU A 312 -4.66 3.45 15.01
N THR A 313 -5.85 3.57 14.40
CA THR A 313 -6.88 4.57 14.72
C THR A 313 -8.21 4.21 14.02
N GLU A 314 -9.31 4.83 14.47
CA GLU A 314 -10.56 4.90 13.71
C GLU A 314 -10.60 6.15 12.82
N CYS A 315 -11.35 6.05 11.73
CA CYS A 315 -11.72 7.11 10.81
C CYS A 315 -13.06 7.70 11.22
N PHE A 316 -13.19 9.03 11.17
CA PHE A 316 -14.39 9.75 11.56
C PHE A 316 -14.73 10.86 10.58
N GLU A 317 -16.00 11.24 10.53
CA GLU A 317 -16.46 12.38 9.76
C GLU A 317 -15.83 13.68 10.29
N LYS A 318 -15.39 14.57 9.41
CA LYS A 318 -14.80 15.86 9.79
C LYS A 318 -15.79 16.79 10.46
#